data_AF-A0A3D5EE38-F1
#
_entry.id   AF-A0A3D5EE38-F1
#
_cell.length_a   1.000
_cell.length_b   1.000
_cell.length_c   1.000
_cell.angle_alpha   90.00
_cell.angle_beta   90.00
_cell.angle_gamma   90.00
#
_symmetry.space_group_name_H-M   'P 1'
#
loop_
_entity.id
_entity.type
_entity.pdbx_description
1 polymer ?
#
loop_
_entity_poly.entity_id
_entity_poly.type
_entity_poly.pdbx_seq_one_letter_code
_entity_poly.pdbx_strand_id
1 'polypeptide(L)'
;ISFNFVEGESLLMAVKDIAVSSGSACTSASLEPSYVLRALGRNDELAHSSIRFSIGRFTTEEEIDYTVELIKNSIGRLREMSPLWEMHQEGIDLDSVEWAHH
;
A
#
# COMPACT_ATOMS: atom_id res chain seq x y z
N ILE A 1 1.14 -7.49 -2.38
CA ILE A 1 0.53 -7.37 -1.04
C ILE A 1 -0.18 -6.03 -0.99
N SER A 2 -1.41 -5.97 -0.49
CA SER A 2 -2.19 -4.73 -0.37
C SER A 2 -2.31 -4.34 1.11
N PHE A 3 -2.14 -3.06 1.43
CA PHE A 3 -2.14 -2.57 2.80
C PHE A 3 -3.30 -1.61 3.01
N ASN A 4 -4.37 -2.08 3.65
CA ASN A 4 -5.54 -1.24 3.86
C ASN A 4 -5.26 -0.05 4.79
N PHE A 5 -6.03 1.02 4.62
CA PHE A 5 -6.01 2.26 5.40
C PHE A 5 -4.71 3.07 5.29
N VAL A 6 -3.96 2.86 4.21
CA VAL A 6 -2.70 3.54 3.92
C VAL A 6 -2.75 4.06 2.49
N GLU A 7 -2.32 5.29 2.28
CA GLU A 7 -2.22 5.88 0.94
C GLU A 7 -1.00 5.33 0.18
N GLY A 8 -1.21 4.93 -1.08
CA GLY A 8 -0.19 4.26 -1.90
C GLY A 8 1.07 5.11 -2.17
N GLU A 9 0.91 6.41 -2.45
CA GLU A 9 2.04 7.32 -2.70
C GLU A 9 2.90 7.52 -1.46
N SER A 10 2.25 7.83 -0.34
CA SER A 10 2.88 7.97 0.97
C SER A 10 3.62 6.69 1.37
N LEU A 11 3.05 5.52 1.10
CA LEU A 11 3.70 4.23 1.33
C LEU A 11 4.93 4.05 0.44
N LEU A 12 4.85 4.36 -0.86
CA LEU A 12 5.99 4.26 -1.78
C LEU A 12 7.15 5.17 -1.35
N MET A 13 6.85 6.39 -0.92
CA MET A 13 7.84 7.33 -0.37
C MET A 13 8.48 6.80 0.92
N ALA A 14 7.69 6.15 1.78
CA ALA A 14 8.14 5.60 3.06
C ALA A 14 9.02 4.34 2.91
N VAL A 15 9.05 3.71 1.73
CA VAL A 15 9.83 2.49 1.46
C VAL A 15 10.87 2.70 0.36
N LYS A 16 11.25 3.94 0.09
CA LYS A 16 12.22 4.31 -0.96
C LYS A 16 13.60 3.64 -0.84
N ASP A 17 13.92 3.12 0.35
CA ASP A 17 15.20 2.46 0.63
C ASP A 17 15.25 1.01 0.08
N ILE A 18 14.13 0.51 -0.45
CA ILE A 18 14.04 -0.79 -1.12
C ILE A 18 13.49 -0.65 -2.55
N ALA A 19 14.01 -1.45 -3.48
CA ALA A 19 13.56 -1.45 -4.88
C ALA A 19 12.24 -2.23 -5.00
N VAL A 20 11.12 -1.51 -4.99
CA VAL A 20 9.76 -2.06 -5.10
C VAL A 20 8.96 -1.42 -6.23
N SER A 21 7.83 -2.02 -6.59
CA SER A 21 6.88 -1.46 -7.55
C SER A 21 5.51 -1.32 -6.91
N SER A 22 4.89 -0.15 -7.04
CA SER A 22 3.43 0.03 -6.95
C SER A 22 2.83 -0.09 -8.36
N GLY A 23 1.62 -0.63 -8.51
CA GLY A 23 0.94 -0.78 -9.81
C GLY A 23 1.22 -2.06 -10.61
N SER A 24 0.69 -2.14 -11.84
CA SER A 24 0.71 -3.34 -12.70
C SER A 24 2.05 -3.63 -13.38
N ALA A 25 2.87 -2.61 -13.63
CA ALA A 25 4.27 -2.68 -14.08
C ALA A 25 4.70 -1.26 -14.47
N CYS A 26 5.83 -0.76 -13.93
CA CYS A 26 6.66 0.27 -14.57
C CYS A 26 5.96 1.52 -15.17
N THR A 27 4.87 2.03 -14.61
CA THR A 27 4.26 3.29 -15.08
C THR A 27 4.89 4.45 -14.33
N SER A 28 5.93 5.04 -14.92
CA SER A 28 6.73 6.15 -14.37
C SER A 28 6.00 7.51 -14.30
N ALA A 29 4.68 7.58 -14.50
CA ALA A 29 3.97 8.87 -14.57
C ALA A 29 2.43 8.82 -14.40
N SER A 30 1.80 7.67 -14.17
CA SER A 30 0.34 7.58 -14.11
C SER A 30 -0.11 7.02 -12.77
N LEU A 31 -0.87 7.85 -12.05
CA LEU A 31 -1.55 7.58 -10.78
C LEU A 31 -2.71 6.59 -10.92
N GLU A 32 -2.76 5.78 -11.97
CA GLU A 32 -3.85 4.81 -12.16
C GLU A 32 -3.55 3.52 -11.39
N PRO A 33 -4.53 2.96 -10.67
CA PRO A 33 -4.32 1.72 -9.93
C PRO A 33 -4.17 0.55 -10.91
N SER A 34 -3.54 -0.52 -10.42
CA SER A 34 -3.25 -1.70 -11.23
C SER A 34 -4.51 -2.28 -11.87
N TYR A 35 -4.57 -2.27 -13.20
CA TYR A 35 -5.67 -2.89 -13.95
C TYR A 35 -5.81 -4.40 -13.66
N VAL A 36 -4.71 -5.05 -13.30
CA VAL A 36 -4.70 -6.46 -12.88
C VAL A 36 -5.42 -6.61 -11.53
N LEU A 37 -5.15 -5.73 -10.57
CA LEU A 37 -5.82 -5.79 -9.26
C LEU A 37 -7.30 -5.43 -9.35
N ARG A 38 -7.65 -4.43 -10.19
CA ARG A 38 -9.05 -4.14 -10.54
C ARG A 38 -9.74 -5.36 -11.14
N ALA A 39 -9.11 -6.05 -12.09
CA ALA A 39 -9.65 -7.28 -12.70
C ALA A 39 -9.81 -8.44 -11.69
N LEU A 40 -9.00 -8.46 -10.63
CA LEU A 40 -9.13 -9.40 -9.50
C LEU A 40 -10.18 -8.96 -8.47
N GLY A 41 -10.96 -7.91 -8.74
CA GLY A 41 -12.03 -7.42 -7.89
C GLY A 41 -11.55 -6.58 -6.70
N ARG A 42 -10.33 -6.03 -6.75
CA ARG A 42 -9.87 -5.06 -5.75
C ARG A 42 -10.42 -3.68 -6.08
N ASN A 43 -10.93 -2.98 -5.06
CA ASN A 43 -11.29 -1.58 -5.19
C ASN A 43 -10.04 -0.72 -5.44
N ASP A 44 -10.25 0.50 -5.88
CA ASP A 44 -9.16 1.39 -6.30
C ASP A 44 -8.22 1.73 -5.14
N GLU A 45 -8.76 1.96 -3.94
CA GLU A 45 -7.97 2.23 -2.72
C GLU A 45 -7.00 1.09 -2.37
N LEU A 46 -7.48 -0.16 -2.36
CA LEU A 46 -6.62 -1.33 -2.13
C LEU A 46 -5.63 -1.53 -3.27
N ALA A 47 -6.04 -1.24 -4.51
CA ALA A 47 -5.16 -1.35 -5.65
C ALA A 47 -4.04 -0.29 -5.66
N HIS A 48 -4.30 0.91 -5.12
CA HIS A 48 -3.30 1.96 -4.91
C HIS A 48 -2.34 1.64 -3.77
N SER A 49 -2.84 1.08 -2.68
CA SER A 49 -2.05 0.68 -1.50
C SER A 49 -1.36 -0.68 -1.65
N SER A 50 -1.10 -1.09 -2.90
CA SER A 50 -0.50 -2.38 -3.22
C SER A 50 0.97 -2.28 -3.61
N ILE A 51 1.80 -3.10 -2.97
CA ILE A 51 3.23 -3.26 -3.30
C ILE A 51 3.49 -4.67 -3.82
N ARG A 52 4.27 -4.74 -4.90
CA ARG A 52 4.86 -5.98 -5.41
C ARG A 52 6.32 -6.08 -4.97
N PHE A 53 6.62 -7.13 -4.20
CA PHE A 53 7.98 -7.54 -3.87
C PHE A 53 8.38 -8.68 -4.81
N SER A 54 9.51 -8.52 -5.50
CA SER A 54 10.09 -9.56 -6.34
C SER A 54 11.41 -10.00 -5.71
N ILE A 55 11.48 -11.27 -5.32
CA ILE A 55 12.65 -11.87 -4.66
C ILE A 55 13.45 -12.62 -5.72
N GLY A 56 14.77 -12.43 -5.74
CA GLY A 56 15.66 -12.99 -6.74
C GLY A 56 16.73 -13.91 -6.16
N ARG A 57 17.56 -14.50 -7.04
CA ARG A 57 18.69 -15.38 -6.67
C ARG A 57 19.68 -14.72 -5.71
N PHE A 58 19.79 -13.41 -5.76
CA PHE A 58 20.77 -12.64 -4.98
C PHE A 58 20.17 -12.00 -3.73
N THR A 59 18.87 -12.20 -3.46
CA THR A 59 18.24 -11.67 -2.26
C THR A 59 18.66 -12.50 -1.05
N THR A 60 19.11 -11.84 0.03
CA THR A 60 19.52 -12.52 1.27
C THR A 60 18.41 -12.49 2.33
N GLU A 61 18.52 -13.37 3.34
CA GLU A 61 17.56 -13.38 4.46
C GLU A 61 17.61 -12.05 5.24
N GLU A 62 18.79 -11.45 5.40
CA GLU A 62 18.95 -10.17 6.08
C GLU A 62 18.24 -9.02 5.35
N GLU A 63 18.25 -9.02 4.01
CA GLU A 63 17.51 -8.04 3.21
C GLU A 63 15.99 -8.21 3.37
N ILE A 64 15.52 -9.45 3.51
CA ILE A 64 14.11 -9.75 3.78
C ILE A 64 13.72 -9.24 5.17
N ASP A 65 14.51 -9.56 6.19
CA ASP A 65 14.25 -9.13 7.56
C ASP A 65 14.25 -7.60 7.68
N TYR A 66 15.22 -6.94 7.06
CA TYR A 66 15.25 -5.48 6.96
C TYR A 66 14.00 -4.93 6.27
N THR A 67 13.60 -5.51 5.15
CA THR A 67 12.40 -5.11 4.40
C THR A 67 11.14 -5.24 5.24
N VAL A 68 11.00 -6.34 5.99
CA VAL A 68 9.84 -6.57 6.88
C VAL A 68 9.76 -5.51 7.96
N GLU A 69 10.88 -5.21 8.63
CA GLU A 69 10.90 -4.20 9.69
C GLU A 69 10.68 -2.78 9.15
N LEU A 70 11.25 -2.45 7.99
CA LEU A 70 10.97 -1.19 7.30
C LEU A 70 9.47 -1.04 7.01
N ILE A 71 8.84 -2.07 6.42
CA ILE A 71 7.42 -2.05 6.06
C ILE A 71 6.52 -1.91 7.29
N LYS A 72 6.79 -2.66 8.37
CA LYS A 72 6.04 -2.55 9.62
C LYS A 72 6.09 -1.13 10.18
N ASN A 73 7.28 -0.55 10.27
CA ASN A 73 7.48 0.79 10.82
C ASN A 73 6.81 1.85 9.94
N SER A 74 6.95 1.76 8.62
CA SER A 74 6.34 2.70 7.68
C SER A 74 4.81 2.64 7.71
N ILE A 75 4.22 1.44 7.72
CA ILE A 75 2.76 1.28 7.81
C ILE A 75 2.23 1.79 9.16
N GLY A 76 2.92 1.50 10.26
CA GLY A 76 2.54 1.98 11.59
C GLY A 76 2.40 3.50 11.61
N ARG A 77 3.44 4.20 11.16
CA ARG A 77 3.43 5.68 11.09
C ARG A 77 2.35 6.23 10.17
N LEU A 78 2.14 5.61 9.00
CA LEU A 78 1.11 6.08 8.06
C LEU A 78 -0.30 5.89 8.62
N ARG A 79 -0.52 4.83 9.39
CA ARG A 79 -1.81 4.56 10.05
C ARG A 79 -2.08 5.50 11.22
N GLU A 80 -1.05 5.92 11.96
CA GLU A 80 -1.19 6.95 13.01
C GLU A 80 -1.71 8.29 12.46
N MET A 81 -1.50 8.56 11.17
CA MET A 81 -1.96 9.77 10.50
C MET A 81 -3.20 9.55 9.62
N SER A 82 -3.76 8.34 9.60
CA SER A 82 -4.85 7.95 8.70
C SER A 82 -6.20 8.03 9.41
N PRO A 83 -7.10 8.95 9.02
CA PRO A 83 -8.45 9.01 9.59
C PRO A 83 -9.24 7.72 9.31
N LEU A 84 -9.00 7.06 8.18
CA LEU A 84 -9.63 5.79 7.83
C LEU A 84 -9.22 4.67 8.79
N TRP A 85 -7.97 4.70 9.27
CA TRP A 85 -7.50 3.74 10.27
C TRP A 85 -8.15 3.98 11.63
N GLU A 86 -8.26 5.24 12.06
CA GLU A 86 -8.96 5.60 13.30
C GLU A 86 -10.41 5.12 13.29
N MET A 87 -11.16 5.45 12.23
CA MET A 87 -12.54 5.01 12.04
C MET A 87 -12.67 3.47 12.07
N HIS A 88 -11.74 2.76 11.43
CA HIS A 88 -11.69 1.30 11.48
C HIS A 88 -11.45 0.76 12.89
N GLN A 89 -10.56 1.39 13.67
CA GLN A 89 -10.31 1.00 15.07
C GLN A 89 -11.52 1.24 15.98
N GLU A 90 -12.33 2.26 15.68
CA GLU A 90 -13.60 2.54 16.34
C GLU A 90 -14.73 1.58 15.93
N GLY A 91 -14.49 0.70 14.95
CA GLY A 91 -15.46 -0.26 14.45
C GLY A 91 -16.47 0.33 13.47
N ILE A 92 -16.17 1.48 12.89
CA ILE A 92 -17.01 2.12 11.86
C ILE A 92 -16.84 1.34 10.55
N ASP A 93 -17.97 0.97 9.94
CA ASP A 93 -17.99 0.38 8.62
C ASP A 93 -17.81 1.49 7.57
N LEU A 94 -16.63 1.56 6.95
CA LEU A 94 -16.31 2.58 5.95
C LEU A 94 -17.16 2.49 4.68
N ASP A 95 -17.72 1.31 4.37
CA ASP A 95 -18.62 1.13 3.22
C ASP A 95 -20.00 1.76 3.49
N SER A 96 -20.30 2.07 4.75
CA SER A 96 -21.55 2.72 5.19
C SER A 96 -21.43 4.24 5.31
N VAL A 97 -20.23 4.80 5.16
CA VAL A 97 -19.96 6.24 5.30
C VAL A 97 -20.25 6.94 3.97
N GLU A 98 -21.10 7.98 4.00
CA GLU A 98 -21.31 8.84 2.82
C GLU A 98 -20.12 9.79 2.65
N TRP A 99 -19.25 9.46 1.69
CA TRP A 99 -18.11 10.31 1.32
C TRP A 99 -18.54 11.44 0.39
N ALA A 100 -18.18 12.68 0.71
CA ALA A 100 -18.30 13.79 -0.22
C ALA A 100 -17.37 13.52 -1.42
N HIS A 101 -17.96 13.24 -2.60
CA HIS A 101 -17.19 13.04 -3.82
C HIS A 101 -16.43 14.33 -4.20
N HIS A 102 -15.13 14.21 -4.41
CA HIS A 102 -14.28 15.20 -5.08
C HIS A 102 -13.74 14.62 -6.38
#